data_AF-A0A0J7J066-F1
#
_entry.id   AF-A0A0J7J066-F1
#
_cell.length_a   1.000
_cell.length_b   1.000
_cell.length_c   1.000
_cell.angle_alpha   90.00
_cell.angle_beta   90.00
_cell.angle_gamma   90.00
#
_symmetry.space_group_name_H-M   'P 1'
#
loop_
_entity.id
_entity.type
_entity.pdbx_description
1 polymer ?
#
loop_
_entity_poly.entity_id
_entity_poly.type
_entity_poly.pdbx_seq_one_letter_code
_entity_poly.pdbx_strand_id
1 'polypeptide(L)'
;MLGKNPEKKPELFRPMLVDFIDHEHELVLLSEKIDWNYFEKEFSPLYSKVGNPSHPIRFMVGCLLLKHLYNLGDETLEKAWIMNPYMQHFCG
;
A
#
# COMPACT_ATOMS: atom_id res chain seq x y z
N MET A 1 -2.42 -13.38 -15.30
CA MET A 1 -1.85 -13.01 -13.98
C MET A 1 -2.96 -12.41 -13.13
N LEU A 2 -3.73 -13.25 -12.41
CA LEU A 2 -4.81 -12.85 -11.49
C LEU A 2 -4.23 -12.64 -10.07
N GLY A 3 -3.21 -11.80 -9.97
CA GLY A 3 -2.35 -11.74 -8.77
C GLY A 3 -2.12 -10.34 -8.19
N LYS A 4 -2.60 -9.29 -8.84
CA LYS A 4 -2.67 -7.95 -8.25
C LYS A 4 -4.11 -7.79 -7.79
N ASN A 5 -4.31 -7.48 -6.51
CA ASN A 5 -5.62 -7.35 -5.87
C ASN A 5 -6.60 -6.69 -6.87
N PRO A 6 -7.69 -7.37 -7.29
CA PRO A 6 -8.58 -6.79 -8.30
C PRO A 6 -9.04 -5.43 -7.80
N GLU A 7 -9.10 -4.43 -8.69
CA GLU A 7 -9.62 -3.12 -8.34
C GLU A 7 -10.97 -3.30 -7.65
N LYS A 8 -11.02 -3.00 -6.35
CA LYS A 8 -12.23 -3.14 -5.56
C LYS A 8 -13.18 -2.04 -6.03
N LYS A 9 -14.19 -2.46 -6.78
CA LYS A 9 -15.27 -1.55 -7.17
C LYS A 9 -16.03 -1.14 -5.91
N PRO A 10 -16.45 0.14 -5.80
CA PRO A 10 -17.31 0.56 -4.71
C PRO A 10 -18.61 -0.28 -4.74
N GLU A 11 -18.86 -1.01 -3.66
CA GLU A 11 -20.12 -1.73 -3.46
C GLU A 11 -21.07 -0.84 -2.66
N LEU A 12 -22.33 -0.74 -3.08
CA LEU A 12 -23.33 0.17 -2.49
C LEU A 12 -23.47 0.05 -0.96
N PHE A 13 -23.20 -1.13 -0.40
CA PHE A 13 -23.34 -1.42 1.03
C PHE A 13 -22.02 -1.68 1.76
N ARG A 14 -20.87 -1.49 1.08
CA ARG A 14 -19.56 -1.74 1.67
C ARG A 14 -18.69 -0.50 1.50
N PRO A 15 -18.71 0.43 2.47
CA PRO A 15 -17.88 1.61 2.41
C PRO A 15 -16.41 1.19 2.43
N MET A 16 -15.61 1.87 1.65
CA MET A 16 -14.17 1.64 1.53
C MET A 16 -13.44 2.44 2.59
N LEU A 17 -12.21 2.02 2.91
CA LEU A 17 -11.35 2.75 3.85
C LEU A 17 -11.17 4.22 3.42
N VAL A 18 -11.10 4.47 2.10
CA VAL A 18 -10.98 5.82 1.53
C VAL A 18 -12.15 6.74 1.89
N ASP A 19 -13.32 6.19 2.22
CA ASP A 19 -14.49 6.98 2.60
C ASP A 19 -14.41 7.50 4.05
N PHE A 20 -13.45 7.01 4.84
CA PHE A 20 -13.29 7.31 6.27
C PHE A 20 -11.99 8.03 6.63
N ILE A 21 -11.13 8.30 5.65
CA ILE A 21 -9.85 8.99 5.88
C ILE A 21 -9.96 10.47 5.52
N ASP A 22 -9.18 11.29 6.21
CA ASP A 22 -8.96 12.68 5.81
C ASP A 22 -8.02 12.75 4.59
N HIS A 23 -8.50 13.36 3.49
CA HIS A 23 -7.72 13.54 2.27
C HIS A 23 -6.58 14.57 2.42
N GLU A 24 -6.64 15.44 3.43
CA GLU A 24 -5.56 16.40 3.72
C GLU A 24 -4.46 15.80 4.63
N HIS A 25 -4.61 14.54 5.06
CA HIS A 25 -3.61 13.89 5.89
C HIS A 25 -2.27 13.72 5.16
N GLU A 26 -1.16 13.93 5.88
CA GLU A 26 0.21 13.92 5.34
C GLU A 26 0.55 12.68 4.49
N LEU A 27 0.19 11.48 4.98
CA LEU A 27 0.43 10.22 4.24
C LEU A 27 -0.45 10.09 3.00
N VAL A 28 -1.65 10.65 2.99
CA VAL A 28 -2.53 10.63 1.81
C VAL A 28 -1.92 11.50 0.73
N LEU A 29 -1.60 12.75 1.07
CA LEU A 29 -0.93 13.69 0.17
C LEU A 29 0.42 13.17 -0.32
N LEU A 30 1.19 12.50 0.54
CA LEU A 30 2.44 11.86 0.15
C LEU A 30 2.20 10.72 -0.84
N SER A 31 1.19 9.89 -0.61
CA SER A 31 0.84 8.79 -1.52
C SER A 31 0.44 9.29 -2.90
N GLU A 32 -0.21 10.44 -3.00
CA GLU A 32 -0.62 11.04 -4.29
C GLU A 32 0.55 11.64 -5.07
N LYS A 33 1.59 12.10 -4.36
CA LYS A 33 2.80 12.68 -4.97
C LYS A 33 3.80 11.64 -5.46
N ILE A 34 3.75 10.42 -4.93
CA ILE A 34 4.67 9.34 -5.31
C ILE A 34 4.21 8.74 -6.65
N ASP A 35 5.11 8.68 -7.63
CA ASP A 35 4.89 7.90 -8.84
C ASP A 35 5.03 6.39 -8.55
N TRP A 36 3.92 5.76 -8.19
CA TRP A 36 3.90 4.31 -7.94
C TRP A 36 4.15 3.47 -9.21
N ASN A 37 3.87 4.01 -10.40
CA ASN A 37 4.09 3.30 -11.66
C ASN A 37 5.59 3.12 -11.95
N TYR A 38 6.41 4.07 -11.52
CA TYR A 38 7.87 3.92 -11.55
C TYR A 38 8.32 2.65 -10.81
N PHE A 39 7.90 2.48 -9.55
CA PHE A 39 8.27 1.29 -8.76
C PHE A 39 7.70 0.00 -9.36
N GLU A 40 6.45 0.03 -9.83
CA GLU A 40 5.85 -1.11 -10.52
C GLU A 40 6.68 -1.52 -11.75
N LYS A 41 7.13 -0.57 -12.57
CA LYS A 41 7.94 -0.85 -13.76
C LYS A 41 9.32 -1.39 -13.40
N GLU A 42 10.01 -0.77 -12.45
CA GLU A 42 11.39 -1.13 -12.09
C GLU A 42 11.46 -2.44 -11.29
N PHE A 43 10.48 -2.70 -10.43
CA PHE A 43 10.51 -3.88 -9.55
C PHE A 43 9.73 -5.08 -10.08
N SER A 44 8.73 -4.90 -10.95
CA SER A 44 8.02 -6.05 -11.56
C SER A 44 8.95 -7.11 -12.18
N PRO A 45 10.04 -6.76 -12.89
CA PRO A 45 10.97 -7.74 -13.45
C PRO A 45 11.73 -8.55 -12.40
N LEU A 46 11.85 -8.05 -11.16
CA LEU A 46 12.56 -8.71 -10.07
C LEU A 46 11.74 -9.81 -9.41
N TYR A 47 10.42 -9.83 -9.64
CA TYR A 47 9.53 -10.85 -9.09
C TYR A 47 9.40 -12.07 -10.02
N SER A 48 9.23 -13.24 -9.42
CA SER A 48 8.97 -14.47 -10.16
C SER A 48 7.64 -14.39 -10.92
N LYS A 49 7.64 -14.87 -12.17
CA LYS A 49 6.43 -15.03 -12.97
C LYS A 49 5.69 -16.35 -12.69
N VAL A 50 6.30 -17.23 -11.90
CA VAL A 50 5.83 -18.59 -11.61
C VAL A 50 5.69 -18.78 -10.09
N GLY A 51 4.67 -19.53 -9.68
CA GLY A 51 4.35 -19.74 -8.27
C GLY A 51 3.27 -18.79 -7.77
N ASN A 52 3.24 -18.58 -6.44
CA ASN A 52 2.27 -17.68 -5.83
C ASN A 52 2.53 -16.22 -6.24
N PRO A 53 1.48 -15.45 -6.56
CA PRO A 53 1.62 -14.02 -6.82
C PRO A 53 2.31 -13.30 -5.68
N SER A 54 3.16 -12.34 -6.02
CA SER A 54 3.74 -11.42 -5.05
C SER A 54 2.65 -10.52 -4.46
N HIS A 55 2.92 -9.98 -3.27
CA HIS A 55 2.18 -8.82 -2.78
C HIS A 55 2.32 -7.64 -3.77
N PRO A 56 1.36 -6.69 -3.78
CA PRO A 56 1.48 -5.47 -4.57
C PRO A 56 2.80 -4.73 -4.29
N ILE A 57 3.43 -4.18 -5.32
CA ILE A 57 4.73 -3.51 -5.16
C ILE A 57 4.57 -2.25 -4.30
N ARG A 58 3.48 -1.51 -4.47
CA ARG A 58 3.12 -0.37 -3.61
C ARG A 58 3.09 -0.76 -2.14
N PHE A 59 2.56 -1.92 -1.79
CA PHE A 59 2.51 -2.38 -0.39
C PHE A 59 3.91 -2.63 0.16
N MET A 60 4.77 -3.32 -0.60
CA MET A 60 6.14 -3.62 -0.17
C MET A 60 6.98 -2.34 -0.02
N VAL A 61 6.91 -1.44 -0.99
CA VAL A 61 7.63 -0.15 -0.96
C VAL A 61 7.08 0.75 0.16
N GLY A 62 5.76 0.84 0.29
CA GLY A 62 5.09 1.61 1.33
C GLY A 62 5.52 1.18 2.74
N CYS A 63 5.55 -0.13 3.00
CA CYS A 63 6.05 -0.68 4.26
C CYS A 63 7.50 -0.28 4.55
N LEU A 64 8.40 -0.33 3.56
CA LEU A 64 9.80 0.09 3.73
C LEU A 64 9.92 1.59 4.02
N LEU A 65 9.13 2.42 3.34
CA LEU A 65 9.09 3.86 3.59
C LEU A 65 8.57 4.17 5.00
N LEU A 66 7.49 3.51 5.43
CA LEU A 66 6.93 3.69 6.78
C LEU A 66 7.92 3.27 7.88
N LYS A 67 8.65 2.15 7.68
CA LYS A 67 9.72 1.74 8.59
C LYS A 67 10.76 2.85 8.76
N HIS A 68 11.16 3.50 7.66
CA HIS A 68 12.14 4.58 7.72
C HIS A 68 11.57 5.88 8.32
N LEU A 69 10.39 6.31 7.88
CA LEU A 69 9.74 7.56 8.31
C LEU A 69 9.42 7.58 9.81
N TYR A 70 8.95 6.46 10.35
CA TYR A 70 8.51 6.35 11.74
C TYR A 70 9.47 5.53 12.61
N ASN A 71 10.66 5.19 12.10
CA ASN A 71 11.67 4.37 12.79
C ASN A 71 11.07 3.06 13.35
N LEU A 72 10.33 2.33 12.52
CA LEU A 72 9.67 1.07 12.87
C LEU A 72 10.50 -0.13 12.39
N GLY A 73 10.58 -1.17 13.20
CA GLY A 73 10.96 -2.51 12.77
C GLY A 73 9.76 -3.33 12.28
N ASP A 74 10.01 -4.52 11.77
CA ASP A 74 9.01 -5.40 11.14
C ASP A 74 7.82 -5.73 12.05
N GLU A 75 8.08 -6.18 13.27
CA GLU A 75 7.03 -6.52 14.24
C GLU A 75 6.28 -5.29 14.75
N THR A 76 6.93 -4.13 14.79
CA THR A 76 6.30 -2.88 15.23
C THR A 76 5.48 -2.24 14.12
N LEU A 77 5.90 -2.41 12.85
CA LEU A 77 5.17 -1.93 11.69
C LEU A 77 3.82 -2.65 11.60
N GLU A 78 3.80 -3.97 11.78
CA GLU A 78 2.55 -4.75 11.73
C GLU A 78 1.49 -4.15 12.67
N LYS A 79 1.87 -3.91 13.93
CA LYS A 79 0.98 -3.34 14.95
C LYS A 79 0.54 -1.92 14.60
N ALA A 80 1.47 -1.08 14.15
CA ALA A 80 1.17 0.30 13.76
C ALA A 80 0.24 0.36 12.54
N TRP A 81 0.49 -0.48 11.54
CA TRP A 81 -0.23 -0.52 10.28
C TRP A 81 -1.68 -1.00 10.48
N ILE A 82 -1.90 -2.04 11.29
CA ILE A 82 -3.25 -2.54 11.60
C ILE A 82 -4.11 -1.44 12.26
N MET A 83 -3.50 -0.62 13.12
CA MET A 83 -4.22 0.43 13.86
C MET A 83 -4.39 1.73 13.09
N ASN A 84 -3.64 1.95 12.01
CA ASN A 84 -3.59 3.24 11.33
C ASN A 84 -4.14 3.17 9.88
N PRO A 85 -5.35 3.69 9.62
CA PRO A 85 -5.94 3.63 8.28
C PRO A 85 -5.16 4.44 7.24
N TYR A 86 -4.44 5.48 7.65
CA TYR A 86 -3.60 6.26 6.73
C TYR A 86 -2.37 5.48 6.27
N MET A 87 -1.77 4.65 7.14
CA MET A 87 -0.69 3.73 6.75
C MET A 87 -1.21 2.63 5.81
N GLN A 88 -2.44 2.15 6.03
CA GLN A 88 -3.09 1.20 5.12
C GLN A 88 -3.32 1.82 3.75
N HIS A 89 -3.90 3.02 3.70
CA HIS A 89 -4.10 3.76 2.45
C HIS A 89 -2.78 4.05 1.72
N PHE A 90 -1.75 4.47 2.45
CA PHE A 90 -0.43 4.74 1.88
C PHE A 90 0.14 3.52 1.15
N CYS A 91 0.03 2.33 1.75
CA CYS A 91 0.51 1.07 1.20
C CYS A 91 -0.36 0.48 0.07
N GLY A 92 -1.58 0.97 -0.13
CA GLY A 92 -2.48 0.56 -1.23
C GLY A 92 -3.44 -0.58 -0.89
#